data_AF-A0A962G5R8-F1
#
_entry.id   AF-A0A962G5R8-F1
#
_cell.length_a   1.000
_cell.length_b   1.000
_cell.length_c   1.000
_cell.angle_alpha   90.00
_cell.angle_beta   90.00
_cell.angle_gamma   90.00
#
_symmetry.space_group_name_H-M   'P 1'
#
loop_
_entity.id
_entity.type
_entity.pdbx_description
1 polymer ?
#
loop_
_entity_poly.entity_id
_entity_poly.type
_entity_poly.pdbx_seq_one_letter_code
_entity_poly.pdbx_strand_id
1 'polypeptide(L)'
;MKPLVCLLAGIFLLANCGSALARRGEAPFSISPTAKRGIAVPEFALPAIDAAAIRAASDAVLRNANEPHAKRLAIALEDTVNLDPARDGLWQLMSDGSTIWRLRISVPGATDLHLGFSAYELVPGASLWVIGADDYYEG
;
A
#
# COMPACT_ATOMS: atom_id res chain seq x y z
N MET A 1 -50.45 12.74 12.93
CA MET A 1 -49.98 12.26 11.60
C MET A 1 -48.65 12.86 11.14
N LYS A 2 -48.21 14.03 11.62
CA LYS A 2 -46.90 14.64 11.28
C LYS A 2 -45.61 13.98 11.86
N PRO A 3 -45.59 13.33 13.04
CA PRO A 3 -44.34 12.80 13.59
C PRO A 3 -43.91 11.49 12.93
N LEU A 4 -44.86 10.69 12.42
CA LEU A 4 -44.60 9.42 11.75
C LEU A 4 -43.87 9.62 10.41
N VAL A 5 -44.23 10.69 9.67
CA VAL A 5 -43.60 11.05 8.39
C VAL A 5 -42.16 11.53 8.59
N CYS A 6 -41.87 12.25 9.67
CA CYS A 6 -40.50 12.68 9.98
C CYS A 6 -39.60 11.50 10.39
N LEU A 7 -40.15 10.51 11.12
CA LEU A 7 -39.42 9.31 11.51
C LEU A 7 -39.09 8.42 10.30
N LEU A 8 -40.04 8.25 9.38
CA LEU A 8 -39.86 7.51 8.13
C LEU A 8 -38.85 8.19 7.19
N ALA A 9 -38.87 9.52 7.11
CA ALA A 9 -37.90 10.28 6.32
C ALA A 9 -36.46 10.16 6.88
N GLY A 10 -36.29 10.10 8.20
CA GLY A 10 -34.99 9.91 8.85
C GLY A 10 -34.38 8.52 8.63
N ILE A 11 -35.21 7.47 8.65
CA ILE A 11 -34.77 6.08 8.38
C ILE A 11 -34.34 5.93 6.91
N PHE A 12 -35.03 6.60 5.98
CA PHE A 12 -34.69 6.56 4.56
C PHE A 12 -33.36 7.28 4.24
N LEU A 13 -33.00 8.32 5.00
CA LEU A 13 -31.71 9.00 4.85
C LEU A 13 -30.52 8.17 5.36
N LEU A 14 -30.70 7.40 6.44
CA LEU A 14 -29.64 6.55 7.00
C LEU A 14 -29.38 5.29 6.18
N ALA A 15 -30.40 4.78 5.48
CA ALA A 15 -30.26 3.62 4.60
C ALA A 15 -29.51 3.91 3.28
N ASN A 16 -29.28 5.19 2.94
CA ASN A 16 -28.58 5.62 1.73
C ASN A 16 -27.14 6.10 1.98
N CYS A 17 -26.59 5.83 3.18
CA CYS A 17 -25.14 5.80 3.35
C CYS A 17 -24.60 4.56 2.63
N GLY A 18 -24.60 4.60 1.29
CA GLY A 18 -23.72 3.76 0.50
C GLY A 18 -22.34 3.88 1.11
N SER A 19 -21.72 2.74 1.42
CA SER A 19 -20.35 2.74 1.92
C SER A 19 -19.54 3.63 0.99
N ALA A 20 -19.00 4.72 1.52
CA ALA A 20 -17.98 5.49 0.84
C ALA A 20 -16.75 4.59 0.78
N LEU A 21 -16.79 3.60 -0.10
CA LEU A 21 -15.61 2.87 -0.51
C LEU A 21 -14.75 3.95 -1.14
N ALA A 22 -13.63 4.28 -0.48
CA ALA A 22 -12.55 5.00 -1.12
C ALA A 22 -12.39 4.40 -2.52
N ARG A 23 -12.34 5.27 -3.53
CA ARG A 23 -12.44 4.93 -4.95
C ARG A 23 -11.34 3.91 -5.30
N ARG A 24 -11.59 2.62 -5.09
CA ARG A 24 -10.72 1.55 -5.56
C ARG A 24 -10.86 1.60 -7.06
N GLY A 25 -9.76 1.90 -7.76
CA GLY A 25 -9.69 1.77 -9.21
C GLY A 25 -10.03 0.35 -9.65
N GLU A 26 -9.88 0.07 -10.94
CA GLU A 26 -9.97 -1.30 -11.42
C GLU A 26 -8.93 -2.17 -10.70
N ALA A 27 -9.33 -3.37 -10.27
CA ALA A 27 -8.41 -4.23 -9.54
C ALA A 27 -7.20 -4.61 -10.41
N PRO A 28 -5.98 -4.64 -9.85
CA PRO A 28 -4.79 -5.00 -10.60
C PRO A 28 -4.91 -6.38 -11.22
N PHE A 29 -4.57 -6.53 -12.50
CA PHE A 29 -4.54 -7.85 -13.13
C PHE A 29 -3.62 -8.84 -12.38
N SER A 30 -2.58 -8.33 -11.72
CA SER A 30 -1.60 -9.12 -10.95
C SER A 30 -2.17 -9.89 -9.76
N ILE A 31 -3.35 -9.54 -9.23
CA ILE A 31 -3.97 -10.33 -8.14
C ILE A 31 -4.76 -11.53 -8.66
N SER A 32 -5.04 -11.59 -9.96
CA SER A 32 -5.83 -12.66 -10.56
C SER A 32 -5.13 -14.04 -10.43
N PRO A 33 -5.90 -15.14 -10.28
CA PRO A 33 -5.34 -16.49 -10.28
C PRO A 33 -4.54 -16.83 -11.55
N THR A 34 -4.94 -16.24 -12.69
CA THR A 34 -4.23 -16.40 -13.96
C THR A 34 -2.84 -15.78 -13.90
N ALA A 35 -2.70 -14.56 -13.36
CA ALA A 35 -1.41 -13.89 -13.20
C ALA A 35 -0.48 -14.59 -12.20
N LYS A 36 -1.04 -15.23 -11.16
CA LYS A 36 -0.24 -15.93 -10.12
C LYS A 36 0.20 -17.35 -10.52
N ARG A 37 -0.33 -17.92 -11.60
CA ARG A 37 -0.13 -19.34 -11.94
C ARG A 37 1.31 -19.63 -12.37
N GLY A 38 1.94 -20.60 -11.69
CA GLY A 38 3.19 -21.23 -12.14
C GLY A 38 4.44 -20.34 -12.05
N ILE A 39 4.38 -19.24 -11.30
CA ILE A 39 5.49 -18.29 -11.20
C ILE A 39 5.88 -18.09 -9.73
N ALA A 40 7.15 -18.32 -9.42
CA ALA A 40 7.77 -17.83 -8.20
C ALA A 40 8.22 -16.38 -8.43
N VAL A 41 7.58 -15.43 -7.76
CA VAL A 41 7.96 -14.01 -7.83
C VAL A 41 9.25 -13.81 -7.02
N PRO A 42 10.32 -13.23 -7.60
CA PRO A 42 11.53 -12.92 -6.87
C PRO A 42 11.24 -12.02 -5.67
N GLU A 43 11.93 -12.28 -4.57
CA GLU A 43 11.84 -11.50 -3.35
C GLU A 43 13.14 -10.75 -3.09
N PHE A 44 13.01 -9.45 -2.83
CA PHE A 44 14.07 -8.59 -2.33
C PHE A 44 13.79 -8.31 -0.85
N ALA A 45 14.54 -9.00 0.00
CA ALA A 45 14.43 -8.88 1.45
C ALA A 45 15.44 -7.86 1.99
N LEU A 46 14.92 -6.86 2.70
CA LEU A 46 15.69 -5.87 3.43
C LEU A 46 15.97 -6.35 4.86
N PRO A 47 16.94 -5.74 5.56
CA PRO A 47 17.19 -6.04 6.96
C PRO A 47 15.95 -5.89 7.84
N ALA A 48 15.84 -6.74 8.85
CA ALA A 48 14.76 -6.65 9.82
C ALA A 48 14.87 -5.37 10.65
N ILE A 49 13.74 -4.79 11.03
CA ILE A 49 13.65 -3.65 11.94
C ILE A 49 12.87 -4.01 13.20
N ASP A 50 13.25 -3.40 14.33
CA ASP A 50 12.42 -3.43 15.54
C ASP A 50 11.60 -2.14 15.61
N ALA A 51 10.45 -2.15 14.91
CA ALA A 51 9.55 -1.01 14.86
C ALA A 51 9.09 -0.55 16.26
N ALA A 52 8.95 -1.49 17.21
CA ALA A 52 8.55 -1.17 18.57
C ALA A 52 9.65 -0.41 19.33
N ALA A 53 10.91 -0.86 19.22
CA ALA A 53 12.04 -0.16 19.82
C ALA A 53 12.26 1.23 19.20
N ILE A 54 12.17 1.35 17.87
CA ILE A 54 12.29 2.64 17.16
C ILE A 54 11.22 3.62 17.64
N ARG A 55 9.97 3.15 17.75
CA ARG A 55 8.86 3.96 18.28
C ARG A 55 9.11 4.37 19.72
N ALA A 56 9.50 3.44 20.59
CA ALA A 56 9.75 3.72 22.01
C ALA A 56 10.88 4.74 22.21
N ALA A 57 11.96 4.66 21.42
CA ALA A 57 13.05 5.61 21.43
C ALA A 57 12.58 7.01 21.00
N SER A 58 11.78 7.10 19.94
CA SER A 58 11.20 8.37 19.51
C SER A 58 10.27 8.97 20.57
N ASP A 59 9.50 8.14 21.28
CA ASP A 59 8.59 8.59 22.33
C ASP A 59 9.33 9.12 23.56
N ALA A 60 10.48 8.52 23.89
CA ALA A 60 11.34 8.99 24.97
C ALA A 60 11.92 10.38 24.67
N VAL A 61 12.34 10.64 23.43
CA VAL A 61 12.82 11.96 23.00
C VAL A 61 11.71 13.01 23.15
N LEU A 62 10.49 12.69 22.74
CA LEU A 62 9.35 13.62 22.87
C LEU A 62 9.00 13.95 24.32
N ARG A 63 9.02 12.97 25.22
CA ARG A 63 8.78 13.21 26.65
C ARG A 63 9.82 14.12 27.29
N ASN A 64 11.06 14.08 26.79
CA ASN A 64 12.16 14.90 27.31
C ASN A 64 12.21 16.30 26.68
N ALA A 65 11.57 16.51 25.54
CA ALA A 65 11.40 17.82 24.97
C ALA A 65 10.36 18.58 25.82
N ASN A 66 10.80 19.52 26.66
CA ASN A 66 9.95 20.44 27.43
C ASN A 66 9.24 21.47 26.51
N GLU A 67 8.80 21.04 25.33
CA GLU A 67 8.08 21.85 24.35
C GLU A 67 6.65 21.35 24.20
N PRO A 68 5.63 22.21 24.43
CA PRO A 68 4.22 21.87 24.26
C PRO A 68 3.83 21.40 22.84
N HIS A 69 4.71 21.57 21.85
CA HIS A 69 4.48 21.23 20.44
C HIS A 69 5.49 20.24 19.87
N ALA A 70 6.20 19.48 20.70
CA ALA A 70 7.12 18.45 20.23
C ALA A 70 6.36 17.41 19.38
N LYS A 71 6.77 17.25 18.11
CA LYS A 71 6.17 16.30 17.15
C LYS A 71 7.14 15.16 16.86
N ARG A 72 6.60 13.97 16.64
CA ARG A 72 7.38 12.84 16.11
C ARG A 72 7.84 13.18 14.69
N LEU A 73 9.12 13.49 14.51
CA LEU A 73 9.68 13.82 13.20
C LEU A 73 10.10 12.58 12.42
N ALA A 74 10.58 11.53 13.10
CA ALA A 74 10.91 10.26 12.48
C ALA A 74 9.63 9.46 12.19
N ILE A 75 9.24 9.42 10.92
CA ILE A 75 8.05 8.70 10.43
C ILE A 75 8.39 7.35 9.76
N ALA A 76 9.63 7.16 9.32
CA ALA A 76 10.12 5.96 8.67
C ALA A 76 11.64 5.85 8.83
N LEU A 77 12.18 4.64 8.68
CA LEU A 77 13.59 4.43 8.39
C LEU A 77 13.77 4.37 6.87
N GLU A 78 14.72 5.15 6.37
CA GLU A 78 15.05 5.17 4.95
C GLU A 78 16.13 4.13 4.64
N ASP A 79 15.90 3.33 3.61
CA ASP A 79 16.89 2.45 3.01
C ASP A 79 16.92 2.72 1.50
N THR A 80 18.06 3.17 0.99
CA THR A 80 18.22 3.48 -0.43
C THR A 80 18.58 2.21 -1.19
N VAL A 81 17.66 1.78 -2.06
CA VAL A 81 17.85 0.62 -2.91
C VAL A 81 18.03 1.04 -4.37
N ASN A 82 18.72 0.21 -5.14
CA ASN A 82 18.85 0.37 -6.58
C ASN A 82 18.13 -0.80 -7.26
N LEU A 83 16.80 -0.71 -7.39
CA LEU A 83 15.96 -1.70 -8.06
C LEU A 83 15.48 -1.17 -9.41
N ASP A 84 15.52 -2.01 -10.44
CA ASP A 84 15.16 -1.65 -11.82
C ASP A 84 14.49 -2.82 -12.54
N PRO A 85 13.31 -2.63 -13.15
CA PRO A 85 12.61 -3.68 -13.88
C PRO A 85 13.40 -4.36 -15.00
N ALA A 86 14.46 -3.74 -15.52
CA ALA A 86 15.33 -4.33 -16.54
C ALA A 86 16.28 -5.41 -15.99
N ARG A 87 16.59 -5.38 -14.69
CA ARG A 87 17.55 -6.31 -14.05
C ARG A 87 16.98 -7.08 -12.87
N ASP A 88 15.96 -6.52 -12.21
CA ASP A 88 15.35 -7.04 -11.00
C ASP A 88 13.92 -7.50 -11.28
N GLY A 89 13.40 -8.38 -10.42
CA GLY A 89 12.06 -8.93 -10.56
C GLY A 89 11.93 -9.91 -11.72
N LEU A 90 10.69 -10.07 -12.20
CA LEU A 90 10.38 -11.05 -13.24
C LEU A 90 9.32 -10.54 -14.20
N TRP A 91 9.68 -10.47 -15.48
CA TRP A 91 8.72 -10.27 -16.58
C TRP A 91 8.11 -11.61 -16.99
N GLN A 92 6.78 -11.65 -17.09
CA GLN A 92 6.01 -12.78 -17.60
C GLN A 92 5.23 -12.36 -18.83
N LEU A 93 5.35 -13.11 -19.92
CA LEU A 93 4.49 -13.00 -21.09
C LEU A 93 3.19 -13.78 -20.86
N MET A 94 2.06 -13.11 -21.11
CA MET A 94 0.72 -13.68 -20.96
C MET A 94 0.20 -14.23 -22.28
N SER A 95 -0.85 -15.04 -22.22
CA SER A 95 -1.45 -15.68 -23.41
C SER A 95 -2.05 -14.69 -24.42
N ASP A 96 -2.43 -13.50 -23.96
CA ASP A 96 -2.94 -12.41 -24.79
C ASP A 96 -1.84 -11.50 -25.37
N GLY A 97 -0.57 -11.83 -25.12
CA GLY A 97 0.59 -11.05 -25.56
C GLY A 97 0.96 -9.89 -24.64
N SER A 98 0.19 -9.62 -23.58
CA SER A 98 0.57 -8.64 -22.56
C SER A 98 1.76 -9.14 -21.73
N THR A 99 2.45 -8.21 -21.07
CA THR A 99 3.54 -8.55 -20.14
C THR A 99 3.28 -8.00 -18.76
N ILE A 100 3.68 -8.75 -17.74
CA ILE A 100 3.55 -8.36 -16.35
C ILE A 100 4.91 -8.49 -15.69
N TRP A 101 5.35 -7.42 -15.05
CA TRP A 101 6.52 -7.43 -14.18
C TRP A 101 6.11 -7.54 -12.72
N ARG A 102 6.84 -8.34 -11.94
CA ARG A 102 6.61 -8.46 -10.49
C ARG A 102 7.91 -8.58 -9.71
N LEU A 103 7.93 -7.93 -8.55
CA LEU A 103 8.96 -8.06 -7.52
C LEU A 103 8.27 -7.98 -6.15
N ARG A 104 8.66 -8.86 -5.23
CA ARG A 104 8.20 -8.79 -3.83
C ARG A 104 9.25 -8.08 -2.99
N ILE A 105 8.85 -7.10 -2.20
CA ILE A 105 9.69 -6.44 -1.21
C ILE A 105 9.26 -6.89 0.18
N SER A 106 10.21 -7.25 1.04
CA SER A 106 9.92 -7.58 2.45
C SER A 106 10.90 -6.91 3.40
N VAL A 107 10.37 -6.41 4.52
CA VAL A 107 11.13 -5.86 5.64
C VAL A 107 10.57 -6.50 6.92
N PRO A 108 11.24 -7.53 7.47
CA PRO A 108 10.73 -8.19 8.67
C PRO A 108 10.62 -7.20 9.85
N GLY A 109 9.49 -7.22 10.55
CA GLY A 109 9.23 -6.34 11.70
C GLY A 109 8.77 -4.92 11.34
N ALA A 110 8.69 -4.56 10.05
CA ALA A 110 8.02 -3.34 9.62
C ALA A 110 6.49 -3.48 9.70
N THR A 111 5.81 -2.40 10.08
CA THR A 111 4.34 -2.33 10.09
C THR A 111 3.78 -1.88 8.74
N ASP A 112 4.52 -1.00 8.07
CA ASP A 112 4.14 -0.34 6.82
C ASP A 112 5.40 -0.10 6.00
N LEU A 113 5.27 0.00 4.67
CA LEU A 113 6.36 0.35 3.77
C LEU A 113 6.06 1.67 3.06
N HIS A 114 7.01 2.59 3.08
CA HIS A 114 6.98 3.79 2.27
C HIS A 114 7.89 3.60 1.07
N LEU A 115 7.32 3.63 -0.14
CA LEU A 115 8.06 3.39 -1.37
C LEU A 115 8.31 4.72 -2.09
N GLY A 116 9.58 5.04 -2.31
CA GLY A 116 10.01 6.17 -3.15
C GLY A 116 10.49 5.67 -4.51
N PHE A 117 10.03 6.31 -5.59
CA PHE A 117 10.51 6.05 -6.95
C PHE A 117 11.38 7.23 -7.40
N SER A 118 12.65 6.97 -7.69
CA SER A 118 13.55 7.98 -8.25
C SER A 118 13.28 8.26 -9.73
N ALA A 119 12.76 7.27 -10.46
CA ALA A 119 12.26 7.39 -11.82
C ALA A 119 10.94 6.64 -11.96
N TYR A 120 10.00 7.22 -12.72
CA TYR A 120 8.69 6.63 -12.97
C TYR A 120 8.29 6.87 -14.42
N GLU A 121 8.58 5.88 -15.27
CA GLU A 121 8.36 5.95 -16.72
C GLU A 121 7.50 4.76 -17.15
N LEU A 122 6.25 5.04 -17.49
CA LEU A 122 5.32 4.04 -18.02
C LEU A 122 4.99 4.36 -19.48
N VAL A 123 5.05 3.34 -20.33
CA VAL A 123 4.56 3.44 -21.71
C VAL A 123 3.04 3.63 -21.71
N PRO A 124 2.46 4.25 -22.76
CA PRO A 124 1.01 4.37 -22.88
C PRO A 124 0.31 3.00 -22.72
N GLY A 125 -0.68 2.95 -21.81
CA GLY A 125 -1.43 1.72 -21.50
C GLY A 125 -0.80 0.82 -20.43
N ALA A 126 0.40 1.13 -19.93
CA ALA A 126 0.95 0.45 -18.76
C ALA A 126 0.39 1.04 -17.46
N SER A 127 0.37 0.22 -16.41
CA SER A 127 -0.05 0.62 -15.06
C SER A 127 0.90 0.01 -14.04
N LEU A 128 1.24 0.78 -12.99
CA LEU A 128 1.94 0.27 -11.82
C LEU A 128 0.92 0.08 -10.70
N TRP A 129 1.08 -1.01 -9.95
CA TRP A 129 0.33 -1.25 -8.74
C TRP A 129 1.26 -1.64 -7.60
N VAL A 130 1.04 -1.08 -6.42
CA VAL A 130 1.65 -1.51 -5.16
C VAL A 130 0.60 -2.33 -4.42
N ILE A 131 0.92 -3.59 -4.13
CA ILE A 131 0.00 -4.54 -3.51
C ILE A 131 0.54 -4.94 -2.14
N GLY A 132 -0.23 -4.65 -1.09
CA GLY A 132 0.05 -5.05 0.28
C GLY A 132 -0.13 -6.56 0.50
N ALA A 133 0.43 -7.06 1.60
CA ALA A 133 0.34 -8.48 1.96
C ALA A 133 -1.10 -8.95 2.26
N ASP A 134 -2.00 -8.02 2.55
CA ASP A 134 -3.43 -8.20 2.79
C ASP A 134 -4.29 -8.06 1.51
N ASP A 135 -3.65 -8.10 0.33
CA ASP A 135 -4.27 -7.83 -0.98
C ASP A 135 -4.87 -6.41 -1.10
N TYR A 136 -4.54 -5.48 -0.19
CA TYR A 136 -4.75 -4.05 -0.43
C TYR A 136 -3.92 -3.61 -1.63
N TYR A 137 -4.41 -2.68 -2.44
CA TYR A 137 -3.66 -2.19 -3.59
C TYR A 137 -3.90 -0.72 -3.87
N GLU A 138 -2.86 -0.07 -4.38
CA GLU A 138 -2.83 1.33 -4.85
C GLU A 138 -2.16 1.37 -6.23
N GLY A 139 -2.64 2.23 -7.12
CA GLY A 139 -2.16 2.38 -8.49
C GLY A 139 -2.78 3.56 -9.21
#